data_AF-A0AAU1DVC5-F1
#
_entry.id   AF-A0AAU1DVC5-F1
#
_cell.length_a   1.000
_cell.length_b   1.000
_cell.length_c   1.000
_cell.angle_alpha   90.00
_cell.angle_beta   90.00
_cell.angle_gamma   90.00
#
_symmetry.space_group_name_H-M   'P 1'
#
loop_
_entity.id
_entity.type
_entity.pdbx_description
1 polymer ?
#
loop_
_entity_poly.entity_id
_entity_poly.type
_entity_poly.pdbx_seq_one_letter_code
_entity_poly.pdbx_strand_id
1 'polypeptide(L)'
;METVRTPEGSGLLTGDTSVEITIGDGTELGAALALPPGFPELPGTEKEFATKFAECGAGVPGLLVGLDRKGAAHLMRDTFPLHRPKDHA
;
A
#
# COMPACT_ATOMS: atom_id res chain seq x y z
N MET A 1 9.61 2.97 20.91
CA MET A 1 9.23 2.06 19.81
C MET A 1 10.38 2.06 18.83
N GLU A 2 11.12 0.97 18.76
CA GLU A 2 12.21 0.77 17.80
C GLU A 2 11.64 0.17 16.52
N THR A 3 12.08 0.63 15.35
CA THR A 3 11.67 0.08 14.05
C THR A 3 12.90 -0.44 13.32
N VAL A 4 12.96 -1.76 13.15
CA VAL A 4 14.00 -2.43 12.36
C VAL A 4 13.48 -2.60 10.93
N ARG A 5 14.27 -2.22 9.93
CA ARG A 5 13.92 -2.33 8.50
C ARG A 5 14.84 -3.34 7.82
N THR A 6 14.31 -4.14 6.91
CA THR A 6 15.14 -5.01 6.07
C THR A 6 15.96 -4.19 5.07
N PRO A 7 17.24 -4.52 4.85
CA PRO A 7 18.06 -3.87 3.83
C PRO A 7 17.39 -3.98 2.45
N GLU A 8 17.47 -2.90 1.67
CA GLU A 8 16.99 -2.80 0.28
C GLU A 8 15.51 -3.16 0.03
N GLY A 9 14.69 -3.24 1.08
CA GLY A 9 13.27 -3.56 0.93
C GLY A 9 13.03 -5.03 0.54
N SER A 10 13.94 -5.93 0.90
CA SER A 10 13.69 -7.37 0.77
C SER A 10 12.36 -7.73 1.47
N GLY A 11 11.45 -8.37 0.74
CA GLY A 11 10.11 -8.74 1.21
C GLY A 11 9.03 -7.66 1.09
N LEU A 12 9.36 -6.43 0.66
CA LEU A 12 8.40 -5.30 0.67
C LEU A 12 7.20 -5.50 -0.27
N LEU A 13 7.32 -6.35 -1.29
CA LEU A 13 6.28 -6.62 -2.29
C LEU A 13 5.94 -8.11 -2.43
N THR A 14 6.41 -8.97 -1.52
CA THR A 14 6.13 -10.41 -1.58
C THR A 14 4.69 -10.75 -1.15
N GLY A 15 3.97 -9.78 -0.59
CA GLY A 15 2.59 -9.96 -0.10
C GLY A 15 2.54 -10.28 1.39
N ASP A 16 3.55 -10.99 1.89
CA ASP A 16 3.66 -11.36 3.30
C ASP A 16 4.01 -10.14 4.18
N THR A 17 3.18 -9.89 5.18
CA THR A 17 3.43 -8.86 6.21
C THR A 17 3.35 -9.51 7.58
N SER A 18 4.44 -9.47 8.35
CA SER A 18 4.46 -9.88 9.75
C SER A 18 4.67 -8.66 10.68
N VAL A 19 4.02 -8.69 11.83
CA VAL A 19 4.17 -7.69 12.88
C VAL A 19 4.38 -8.42 14.20
N GLU A 20 5.44 -8.05 14.91
CA GLU A 20 5.76 -8.54 16.24
C GLU A 20 5.77 -7.35 17.21
N ILE A 21 5.15 -7.54 18.37
CA ILE A 21 5.03 -6.53 19.42
C ILE A 21 5.52 -7.12 20.73
N THR A 22 6.58 -6.54 21.29
CA THR A 22 7.02 -6.82 22.66
C THR A 22 6.41 -5.78 23.59
N ILE A 23 5.63 -6.23 24.56
CA ILE A 23 5.04 -5.40 25.62
C ILE A 23 6.08 -5.22 26.72
N GLY A 24 6.01 -4.12 27.48
CA GLY A 24 7.01 -3.78 28.50
C GLY A 24 7.17 -4.79 29.65
N ASP A 25 6.25 -5.76 29.77
CA ASP A 25 6.34 -6.90 30.69
C ASP A 25 7.07 -8.11 30.08
N GLY A 26 7.54 -8.00 28.83
CA GLY A 26 8.22 -9.07 28.09
C GLY A 26 7.27 -9.95 27.28
N THR A 27 5.95 -9.74 27.31
CA THR A 27 5.00 -10.49 26.48
C THR A 27 5.21 -10.18 25.00
N GLU A 28 5.27 -11.21 24.16
CA GLU A 28 5.38 -11.09 22.71
C GLU A 28 4.06 -11.46 22.02
N LEU A 29 3.60 -10.60 21.11
CA LEU A 29 2.44 -10.83 20.26
C LEU A 29 2.87 -10.78 18.79
N GLY A 30 2.55 -11.83 18.05
CA GLY A 30 2.83 -11.92 16.61
C GLY A 30 1.57 -12.01 15.79
N ALA A 31 1.55 -11.34 14.64
CA ALA A 31 0.54 -11.51 13.60
C ALA A 31 1.20 -11.57 12.23
N ALA A 32 0.69 -12.42 11.35
CA ALA A 32 1.12 -12.52 9.96
C ALA A 32 -0.09 -12.46 9.03
N LEU A 33 0.09 -11.75 7.92
CA LEU A 33 -0.89 -11.62 6.85
C LEU A 33 -0.20 -11.99 5.54
N ALA A 34 -0.60 -13.12 4.95
CA ALA A 34 0.01 -13.62 3.72
C ALA A 34 -0.46 -12.84 2.48
N LEU A 35 -1.77 -12.62 2.33
CA LEU A 35 -2.34 -11.81 1.25
C LEU A 35 -3.20 -10.68 1.85
N PRO A 36 -2.84 -9.40 1.64
CA PRO A 36 -3.66 -8.31 2.14
C PRO A 36 -4.97 -8.18 1.35
N PRO A 37 -6.05 -7.65 1.96
CA PRO A 37 -7.28 -7.34 1.24
C PRO A 37 -7.04 -6.46 0.02
N GLY A 38 -7.54 -6.85 -1.15
CA GLY A 38 -7.32 -6.15 -2.42
C GLY A 38 -6.07 -6.60 -3.18
N PHE A 39 -5.36 -7.64 -2.70
CA PHE A 39 -4.34 -8.33 -3.50
C PHE A 39 -4.98 -8.97 -4.74
N PRO A 40 -4.28 -9.12 -5.89
CA PRO A 40 -4.86 -9.68 -7.10
C PRO A 40 -5.53 -11.06 -6.94
N GLU A 41 -4.98 -11.92 -6.08
CA GLU A 41 -5.52 -13.25 -5.74
C GLU A 41 -6.57 -13.20 -4.62
N LEU A 42 -6.73 -12.06 -3.95
CA LEU A 42 -7.76 -11.78 -2.94
C LEU A 42 -8.48 -10.45 -3.29
N PRO A 43 -9.15 -10.37 -4.45
CA PRO A 43 -9.82 -9.16 -4.87
C PRO A 43 -10.97 -8.84 -3.92
N GLY A 44 -11.19 -7.56 -3.66
CA GLY A 44 -12.39 -7.11 -2.95
C GLY A 44 -13.65 -7.45 -3.74
N THR A 45 -14.76 -7.61 -3.04
CA THR A 45 -16.08 -7.72 -3.66
C THR A 45 -16.46 -6.42 -4.37
N GLU A 46 -17.39 -6.52 -5.32
CA GLU A 46 -17.89 -5.35 -6.07
C GLU A 46 -18.52 -4.29 -5.13
N LYS A 47 -19.17 -4.75 -4.06
CA LYS A 47 -19.72 -3.90 -3.00
C LYS A 47 -18.62 -3.16 -2.24
N GLU A 48 -17.58 -3.85 -1.80
CA GLU A 48 -16.45 -3.24 -1.09
C GLU A 48 -15.73 -2.22 -1.97
N PHE A 49 -15.57 -2.54 -3.26
CA PHE A 49 -15.01 -1.60 -4.24
C PHE A 49 -15.87 -0.35 -4.37
N ALA A 50 -17.19 -0.49 -4.54
CA ALA A 50 -18.11 0.63 -4.67
C ALA A 50 -18.12 1.51 -3.40
N THR A 51 -18.10 0.91 -2.21
CA THR A 51 -17.98 1.63 -0.93
C THR A 51 -16.68 2.43 -0.87
N LYS A 52 -15.53 1.79 -1.13
CA LYS A 52 -14.22 2.46 -1.13
C LYS A 52 -14.16 3.61 -2.13
N PHE A 53 -14.76 3.42 -3.29
CA PHE A 53 -14.80 4.43 -4.34
C PHE A 53 -15.61 5.67 -3.92
N ALA A 54 -16.73 5.49 -3.20
CA ALA A 54 -17.51 6.59 -2.66
C ALA A 54 -16.76 7.40 -1.58
N GLU A 55 -15.90 6.75 -0.79
CA GLU A 55 -15.08 7.38 0.25
C GLU A 55 -13.97 8.29 -0.30
N CYS A 56 -13.58 8.14 -1.57
CA CYS A 56 -12.58 9.02 -2.19
C CYS A 56 -13.03 10.49 -2.33
N GLY A 57 -14.32 10.77 -2.13
CA GLY A 57 -14.90 12.11 -2.20
C GLY A 57 -15.50 12.43 -3.58
N ALA A 58 -16.47 13.34 -3.59
CA ALA A 58 -17.39 13.53 -4.73
C ALA A 58 -16.74 13.86 -6.09
N GLY A 59 -15.52 14.42 -6.09
CA GLY A 59 -14.79 14.76 -7.32
C GLY A 59 -13.91 13.63 -7.88
N VAL A 60 -13.57 12.62 -7.07
CA VAL A 60 -12.62 11.58 -7.45
C VAL A 60 -13.20 10.54 -8.42
N PRO A 61 -14.47 10.10 -8.26
CA PRO A 61 -15.08 9.20 -9.23
C PRO A 61 -14.95 9.63 -10.68
N GLY A 62 -15.22 10.90 -10.97
CA GLY A 62 -15.12 11.46 -12.32
C GLY A 62 -13.69 11.49 -12.88
N LEU A 63 -12.67 11.58 -12.02
CA LEU A 63 -11.26 11.54 -12.43
C LEU A 63 -10.77 10.14 -12.78
N LEU A 64 -11.48 9.10 -12.32
CA LEU A 64 -11.07 7.71 -12.45
C LEU A 64 -11.89 6.94 -13.50
N VAL A 65 -13.00 7.51 -14.00
CA VAL A 65 -13.81 6.89 -15.07
C VAL A 65 -12.93 6.61 -16.30
N GLY A 66 -12.88 5.35 -16.73
CA GLY A 66 -12.14 4.93 -17.92
C GLY A 66 -10.62 4.85 -17.74
N LEU A 67 -10.11 5.08 -16.53
CA LEU A 67 -8.69 4.94 -16.24
C LEU A 67 -8.31 3.46 -16.14
N ASP A 68 -7.50 2.99 -17.09
CA ASP A 68 -6.90 1.66 -17.02
C ASP A 68 -5.56 1.71 -16.24
N ARG A 69 -4.96 0.53 -16.02
CA ARG A 69 -3.70 0.43 -15.27
C ARG A 69 -2.54 1.18 -15.93
N LYS A 70 -2.53 1.30 -17.26
CA LYS A 70 -1.47 2.03 -18.00
C LYS A 70 -1.66 3.54 -17.85
N GLY A 71 -2.89 4.02 -18.00
CA GLY A 71 -3.28 5.40 -17.79
C GLY A 71 -3.02 5.85 -16.36
N ALA A 72 -3.35 5.02 -15.37
CA ALA A 72 -3.04 5.31 -13.97
C ALA A 72 -1.54 5.45 -13.72
N ALA A 73 -0.72 4.52 -14.26
CA ALA A 73 0.73 4.59 -14.14
C ALA A 73 1.32 5.84 -14.83
N HIS A 74 0.71 6.33 -15.91
CA HIS A 74 1.13 7.57 -16.57
C HIS A 74 0.78 8.79 -15.71
N LEU A 75 -0.47 8.89 -15.26
CA LEU A 75 -0.95 9.97 -14.37
C LEU A 75 -0.08 10.11 -13.12
N MET A 76 0.32 9.00 -12.51
CA MET A 76 1.18 9.01 -11.33
C MET A 76 2.58 9.58 -11.63
N ARG A 77 3.17 9.28 -12.79
CA ARG A 77 4.49 9.82 -13.17
C ARG A 77 4.43 11.33 -13.43
N ASP A 78 3.35 11.80 -14.05
CA ASP A 78 3.16 13.22 -14.35
C ASP A 78 2.89 14.03 -13.08
N THR A 79 2.13 13.46 -12.15
CA THR A 79 1.73 14.12 -10.89
C THR A 79 2.86 14.12 -9.86
N PHE A 80 3.62 13.03 -9.79
CA PHE A 80 4.73 12.85 -8.84
C PHE A 80 6.05 12.72 -9.59
N PRO A 81 6.62 13.83 -10.08
CA PRO A 81 7.93 13.79 -10.71
C PRO A 81 8.96 13.25 -9.72
N LEU A 82 9.80 12.32 -10.17
CA LEU A 82 10.87 11.72 -9.38
C LEU A 82 11.75 12.85 -8.80
N HIS A 83 11.63 13.11 -7.50
CA HIS A 83 12.67 13.84 -6.79
C HIS A 83 13.88 12.93 -6.75
N ARG A 84 14.93 13.27 -7.51
CA ARG A 84 16.27 12.76 -7.22
C ARG A 84 16.60 13.16 -5.78
N PRO A 85 16.91 12.22 -4.87
CA PRO A 85 17.54 12.60 -3.61
C PRO A 85 18.78 13.41 -4.00
N LYS A 86 18.93 14.62 -3.45
CA LYS A 86 20.20 15.33 -3.59
C LYS A 86 21.26 14.44 -2.95
N ASP A 87 22.31 14.14 -3.72
CA ASP A 87 23.51 13.49 -3.20
C ASP A 87 24.00 14.31 -2.01
N HIS A 88 23.74 13.83 -0.80
CA HIS A 88 24.41 14.30 0.39
C HIS A 88 25.78 13.61 0.40
N ALA A 89 26.73 14.26 -0.28
CA ALA A 89 28.15 14.05 -0.09
C ALA A 89 28.58 14.47 1.33
#